data_AF-A0A5N0VHU1-F1
#
_entry.id   AF-A0A5N0VHU1-F1
#
_cell.length_a   1.000
_cell.length_b   1.000
_cell.length_c   1.000
_cell.angle_alpha   90.00
_cell.angle_beta   90.00
_cell.angle_gamma   90.00
#
_symmetry.space_group_name_H-M   'P 1'
#
loop_
_entity.id
_entity.type
_entity.pdbx_description
1 polymer ?
#
loop_
_entity_poly.entity_id
_entity_poly.type
_entity_poly.pdbx_seq_one_letter_code
_entity_poly.pdbx_strand_id
1 'polypeptide(L)'
;MPDRWSEDLFDSPFAGGTTWDVAGHTVIGAIEPAMIPVLRQGSEAVVHSAEGRIAEHRSGGPAPWDGSTLRTPMIWRAIHRSVMDELRDPRVDAELTWSIRATHAEFLGQLPASGGVVRLDTAEQVEIWLHALYDHHLLAHEIVGKPLDELPEEPDGDCAMSMWCQHTMSKIGAAADRAKPPRG
;
A
#
# COMPACT_ATOMS: atom_id res chain seq x y z
N MET A 1 28.85 7.97 -26.05
CA MET A 1 28.40 6.69 -25.44
C MET A 1 26.90 6.84 -25.25
N PRO A 2 26.06 5.95 -25.81
CA PRO A 2 24.62 6.04 -25.57
C PRO A 2 24.32 5.61 -24.12
N ASP A 3 23.36 6.29 -23.52
CA ASP A 3 22.83 6.04 -22.18
C ASP A 3 22.43 4.58 -22.00
N ARG A 4 22.94 3.95 -20.94
CA ARG A 4 22.64 2.57 -20.56
C ARG A 4 21.42 2.45 -19.64
N TRP A 5 20.48 3.40 -19.75
CA TRP A 5 19.32 3.55 -18.87
C TRP A 5 17.98 3.24 -19.55
N SER A 6 17.95 2.44 -20.63
CA SER A 6 16.72 2.32 -21.44
C SER A 6 16.25 0.92 -21.83
N GLU A 7 16.86 -0.18 -21.40
CA GLU A 7 16.43 -1.51 -21.87
C GLU A 7 16.02 -2.48 -20.76
N ASP A 8 16.61 -2.40 -19.55
CA ASP A 8 16.29 -3.36 -18.47
C ASP A 8 15.06 -2.96 -17.61
N LEU A 9 14.53 -1.74 -17.76
CA LEU A 9 13.33 -1.28 -17.03
C LEU A 9 12.02 -1.86 -17.59
N PHE A 10 12.06 -2.48 -18.78
CA PHE A 10 10.90 -3.06 -19.45
C PHE A 10 10.72 -4.57 -19.23
N ASP A 11 11.70 -5.27 -18.63
CA ASP A 11 11.61 -6.71 -18.34
C ASP A 11 11.00 -7.02 -16.96
N SER A 12 10.64 -6.00 -16.19
CA SER A 12 9.82 -6.21 -14.99
C SER A 12 8.41 -6.62 -15.42
N PRO A 13 7.83 -7.71 -14.89
CA PRO A 13 6.42 -8.06 -15.12
C PRO A 13 5.44 -6.97 -14.62
N PHE A 14 5.97 -5.90 -14.04
CA PHE A 14 5.29 -4.75 -13.48
C PHE A 14 5.50 -3.45 -14.29
N ALA A 15 6.33 -3.45 -15.34
CA ALA A 15 6.66 -2.24 -16.11
C ALA A 15 5.56 -1.79 -17.09
N GLY A 16 4.73 -2.72 -17.57
CA GLY A 16 3.58 -2.43 -18.42
C GLY A 16 2.28 -2.54 -17.63
N GLY A 17 1.47 -1.49 -17.58
CA GLY A 17 0.06 -1.63 -17.18
C GLY A 17 -0.38 -0.94 -15.88
N THR A 18 0.22 0.19 -15.50
CA THR A 18 -0.44 1.16 -14.59
C THR A 18 -0.51 2.55 -15.21
N THR A 19 -1.47 2.75 -16.10
CA THR A 19 -1.88 4.09 -16.54
C THR A 19 -2.86 4.65 -15.53
N TRP A 20 -2.59 5.83 -14.97
CA TRP A 20 -3.53 6.57 -14.13
C TRP A 20 -3.76 7.95 -14.71
N ASP A 21 -5.03 8.32 -14.88
CA ASP A 21 -5.43 9.60 -15.45
C ASP A 21 -6.71 10.12 -14.79
N VAL A 22 -7.30 11.18 -15.35
CA VAL A 22 -8.51 11.81 -14.83
C VAL A 22 -9.61 11.83 -15.89
N ALA A 23 -10.82 11.45 -15.48
CA ALA A 23 -12.05 11.71 -16.24
C ALA A 23 -12.98 12.58 -15.40
N GLY A 24 -13.01 13.89 -15.69
CA GLY A 24 -13.74 14.86 -14.88
C GLY A 24 -13.11 15.01 -13.49
N HIS A 25 -13.80 14.55 -12.45
CA HIS A 25 -13.31 14.52 -11.07
C HIS A 25 -12.93 13.11 -10.59
N THR A 26 -13.00 12.10 -11.46
CA THR A 26 -12.66 10.71 -11.15
C THR A 26 -11.22 10.41 -11.54
N VAL A 27 -10.44 9.81 -10.64
CA VAL A 27 -9.13 9.23 -10.96
C VAL A 27 -9.36 7.81 -11.51
N ILE A 28 -8.83 7.52 -12.70
CA ILE A 28 -9.03 6.25 -13.38
C ILE A 28 -7.68 5.59 -13.63
N GLY A 29 -7.56 4.34 -13.20
CA GLY A 29 -6.38 3.50 -13.36
C GLY A 29 -6.68 2.29 -14.24
N ALA A 30 -5.69 1.76 -14.95
CA ALA A 30 -5.68 0.37 -15.40
C ALA A 30 -4.66 -0.40 -14.56
N ILE A 31 -4.98 -1.63 -14.17
CA ILE A 31 -4.05 -2.50 -13.45
C ILE A 31 -3.82 -3.77 -14.24
N GLU A 32 -2.54 -4.10 -14.39
CA GLU A 32 -2.09 -5.31 -15.04
C GLU A 32 -2.60 -6.57 -14.32
N PRO A 33 -3.17 -7.55 -15.04
CA PRO A 33 -3.67 -8.80 -14.46
C PRO A 33 -2.69 -9.51 -13.52
N ALA A 34 -1.39 -9.47 -13.83
CA ALA A 34 -0.34 -10.11 -13.02
C ALA A 34 -0.18 -9.48 -11.62
N MET A 35 -0.57 -8.21 -11.44
CA MET A 35 -0.49 -7.53 -10.14
C MET A 35 -1.61 -7.92 -9.18
N ILE A 36 -2.76 -8.36 -9.72
CA ILE A 36 -3.94 -8.66 -8.91
C ILE A 36 -3.71 -9.74 -7.86
N PRO A 37 -3.15 -10.92 -8.18
CA PRO A 37 -2.91 -11.95 -7.16
C PRO A 37 -1.94 -11.45 -6.08
N VAL A 38 -0.90 -10.69 -6.46
CA VAL A 38 0.09 -10.16 -5.52
C VAL A 38 -0.54 -9.16 -4.55
N LEU A 39 -1.26 -8.15 -5.06
CA LEU A 39 -1.93 -7.13 -4.26
C LEU A 39 -3.03 -7.71 -3.38
N ARG A 40 -3.77 -8.68 -3.90
CA ARG A 40 -4.82 -9.39 -3.18
C ARG A 40 -4.24 -10.19 -2.02
N GLN A 41 -3.28 -11.08 -2.30
CA GLN A 41 -2.61 -11.88 -1.29
C GLN A 41 -1.96 -11.01 -0.21
N GLY A 42 -1.25 -9.95 -0.61
CA GLY A 42 -0.63 -9.03 0.34
C GLY A 42 -1.66 -8.35 1.24
N SER A 43 -2.79 -7.90 0.68
CA SER A 43 -3.84 -7.23 1.47
C SER A 43 -4.59 -8.20 2.37
N GLU A 44 -4.85 -9.42 1.90
CA GLU A 44 -5.46 -10.49 2.70
C GLU A 44 -4.56 -10.87 3.88
N ALA A 45 -3.24 -10.96 3.67
CA ALA A 45 -2.27 -11.19 4.74
C ALA A 45 -2.29 -10.05 5.78
N VAL A 46 -2.30 -8.79 5.33
CA VAL A 46 -2.39 -7.63 6.25
C VAL A 46 -3.70 -7.64 7.05
N VAL A 47 -4.83 -7.92 6.39
CA VAL A 47 -6.14 -8.04 7.07
C VAL A 47 -6.11 -9.15 8.10
N HIS A 48 -5.60 -10.33 7.74
CA HIS A 48 -5.51 -11.47 8.65
C HIS A 48 -4.66 -11.15 9.89
N SER A 49 -3.47 -10.55 9.70
CA SER A 49 -2.60 -10.13 10.79
C SER A 49 -3.27 -9.10 11.70
N ALA A 50 -3.96 -8.10 11.12
CA ALA A 50 -4.68 -7.10 11.90
C ALA A 50 -5.86 -7.70 12.68
N GLU A 51 -6.60 -8.66 12.10
CA GLU A 51 -7.70 -9.36 12.76
C GLU A 51 -7.22 -10.22 13.95
N GLY A 52 -6.07 -10.88 13.82
CA GLY A 52 -5.42 -11.60 14.93
C GLY A 52 -5.15 -10.68 16.12
N ARG A 53 -4.52 -9.52 15.87
CA ARG A 53 -4.25 -8.52 16.92
C ARG A 53 -5.50 -7.96 17.58
N ILE A 54 -6.52 -7.66 16.76
CA ILE A 54 -7.79 -7.15 17.25
C ILE A 54 -8.41 -8.16 18.22
N ALA A 55 -8.34 -9.46 17.92
CA ALA A 55 -8.82 -10.50 18.80
C ALA A 55 -8.00 -10.57 20.11
N GLU A 56 -6.68 -10.46 20.03
CA GLU A 56 -5.78 -10.42 21.21
C GLU A 56 -6.08 -9.24 22.12
N HIS A 57 -6.20 -8.02 21.57
CA HIS A 57 -6.59 -6.81 22.31
C HIS A 57 -7.92 -7.00 23.05
N ARG A 58 -8.92 -7.60 22.38
CA ARG A 58 -10.23 -7.88 22.99
C ARG A 58 -10.17 -8.90 24.11
N SER A 59 -9.20 -9.81 24.06
CA SER A 59 -8.98 -10.82 25.10
C SER A 59 -8.10 -10.34 26.26
N GLY A 60 -7.55 -9.12 26.19
CA GLY A 60 -6.63 -8.58 27.19
C GLY A 60 -5.22 -9.17 27.13
N GLY A 61 -4.89 -9.89 26.06
CA GLY A 61 -3.56 -10.43 25.80
C GLY A 61 -2.60 -9.39 25.23
N PRO A 62 -1.28 -9.66 25.23
CA PRO A 62 -0.35 -8.85 24.48
C PRO A 62 -0.69 -8.98 22.99
N ALA A 63 -0.96 -7.85 22.34
CA ALA A 63 -1.03 -7.77 20.89
C ALA A 63 0.22 -7.01 20.41
N PRO A 64 1.37 -7.64 20.18
CA PRO A 64 2.54 -7.05 19.52
C PRO A 64 2.55 -7.31 18.01
N TRP A 65 2.90 -6.31 17.19
CA TRP A 65 3.11 -6.57 15.76
C TRP A 65 4.47 -7.28 15.76
N ASP A 66 4.45 -8.61 15.87
CA ASP A 66 5.67 -9.40 15.92
C ASP A 66 6.35 -9.33 14.56
N GLY A 67 7.58 -8.82 14.54
CA GLY A 67 8.34 -8.49 13.33
C GLY A 67 8.51 -6.99 13.15
N SER A 68 9.76 -6.52 13.04
CA SER A 68 10.10 -5.10 12.88
C SER A 68 9.45 -4.46 11.65
N THR A 69 9.13 -5.24 10.63
CA THR A 69 8.62 -4.81 9.32
C THR A 69 7.11 -4.59 9.31
N LEU A 70 6.32 -5.38 10.05
CA LEU A 70 4.86 -5.18 10.15
C LEU A 70 4.47 -3.97 11.04
N ARG A 71 5.41 -3.45 11.84
CA ARG A 71 5.22 -2.21 12.60
C ARG A 71 5.35 -0.95 11.73
N THR A 72 5.96 -1.05 10.55
CA THR A 72 6.26 0.10 9.69
C THR A 72 4.99 0.81 9.20
N PRO A 73 3.95 0.10 8.71
CA PRO A 73 2.65 0.71 8.44
C PRO A 73 2.09 1.48 9.64
N MET A 74 2.13 0.88 10.83
CA MET A 74 1.63 1.50 12.06
C MET A 74 2.38 2.77 12.45
N ILE A 75 3.71 2.74 12.40
CA ILE A 75 4.57 3.90 12.66
C ILE A 75 4.21 5.03 11.69
N TRP A 76 4.06 4.71 10.41
CA TRP A 76 3.71 5.70 9.41
C TRP A 76 2.33 6.35 9.69
N ARG A 77 1.31 5.56 10.03
CA ARG A 77 0.00 6.11 10.44
C ARG A 77 0.10 7.03 11.64
N ALA A 78 0.90 6.64 12.62
CA ALA A 78 1.09 7.41 13.84
C ALA A 78 1.80 8.75 13.57
N ILE A 79 2.78 8.78 12.66
CA ILE A 79 3.39 10.03 12.17
C ILE A 79 2.32 10.91 11.52
N HIS A 80 1.54 10.34 10.60
CA HIS A 80 0.54 11.10 9.85
C HIS A 80 -0.57 11.66 10.75
N ARG A 81 -0.93 10.93 11.82
CA ARG A 81 -1.91 11.38 12.83
C ARG A 81 -1.30 12.23 13.95
N SER A 82 0.00 12.47 13.95
CA SER A 82 0.72 13.17 15.03
C SER A 82 0.55 12.53 16.42
N VAL A 83 0.52 11.19 16.48
CA VAL A 83 0.34 10.39 17.70
C VAL A 83 1.51 9.43 17.97
N MET A 84 2.70 9.74 17.45
CA MET A 84 3.88 8.88 17.58
C MET A 84 4.29 8.63 19.03
N ASP A 85 4.23 9.65 19.87
CA ASP A 85 4.57 9.55 21.29
C ASP A 85 3.58 8.66 22.06
N GLU A 86 2.37 8.50 21.50
CA GLU A 86 1.27 7.72 22.07
C GLU A 86 1.20 6.30 21.47
N LEU A 87 2.13 5.91 20.59
CA LEU A 87 2.11 4.58 19.96
C LEU A 87 2.23 3.42 20.97
N ARG A 88 2.68 3.72 22.19
CA ARG A 88 2.73 2.76 23.30
C ARG A 88 1.42 2.68 24.08
N ASP A 89 0.48 3.60 23.87
CA ASP A 89 -0.88 3.52 24.39
C ASP A 89 -1.62 2.39 23.64
N PRO A 90 -2.09 1.34 24.34
CA PRO A 90 -2.84 0.25 23.74
C PRO A 90 -4.08 0.69 22.95
N ARG A 91 -4.68 1.83 23.30
CA ARG A 91 -5.84 2.39 22.59
C ARG A 91 -5.45 2.93 21.23
N VAL A 92 -4.38 3.71 21.16
CA VAL A 92 -3.86 4.25 19.90
C VAL A 92 -3.37 3.12 19.00
N ASP A 93 -2.67 2.14 19.57
CA ASP A 93 -2.26 0.93 18.83
C ASP A 93 -3.46 0.18 18.24
N ALA A 94 -4.52 -0.04 19.04
CA ALA A 94 -5.73 -0.70 18.57
C ALA A 94 -6.41 0.11 17.46
N GLU A 95 -6.61 1.42 17.65
CA GLU A 95 -7.23 2.29 16.64
C GLU A 95 -6.48 2.31 15.31
N LEU A 96 -5.15 2.34 15.35
CA LEU A 96 -4.31 2.26 14.16
C LEU A 96 -4.42 0.89 13.49
N THR A 97 -4.45 -0.19 14.27
CA THR A 97 -4.66 -1.55 13.76
C THR A 97 -6.03 -1.68 13.06
N TRP A 98 -7.10 -1.13 13.65
CA TRP A 98 -8.43 -1.05 13.03
C TRP A 98 -8.40 -0.26 11.72
N SER A 99 -7.68 0.86 11.70
CA SER A 99 -7.53 1.69 10.51
C SER A 99 -6.83 0.95 9.37
N ILE A 100 -5.75 0.21 9.67
CA ILE A 100 -5.02 -0.59 8.67
C ILE A 100 -5.93 -1.68 8.11
N ARG A 101 -6.61 -2.43 8.99
CA ARG A 101 -7.57 -3.46 8.60
C ARG A 101 -8.66 -2.92 7.68
N ALA A 102 -9.27 -1.79 8.04
CA ALA A 102 -10.31 -1.15 7.25
C ALA A 102 -9.79 -0.69 5.88
N THR A 103 -8.60 -0.08 5.83
CA THR A 103 -7.94 0.35 4.59
C THR A 103 -7.78 -0.81 3.62
N HIS A 104 -7.20 -1.94 4.07
CA HIS A 104 -6.97 -3.08 3.19
C HIS A 104 -8.26 -3.82 2.81
N ALA A 105 -9.25 -3.90 3.70
CA ALA A 105 -10.54 -4.50 3.38
C ALA A 105 -11.27 -3.71 2.28
N GLU A 106 -11.24 -2.37 2.37
CA GLU A 106 -11.85 -1.49 1.37
C GLU A 106 -11.07 -1.53 0.04
N PHE A 107 -9.74 -1.49 0.11
CA PHE A 107 -8.87 -1.68 -1.06
C PHE A 107 -9.16 -3.01 -1.78
N LEU A 108 -9.32 -4.11 -1.06
CA LEU A 108 -9.69 -5.42 -1.62
C LEU A 108 -11.05 -5.41 -2.33
N GLY A 109 -12.02 -4.65 -1.80
CA GLY A 109 -13.33 -4.46 -2.40
C GLY A 109 -13.30 -3.66 -3.71
N GLN A 110 -12.30 -2.80 -3.87
CA GLN A 110 -12.09 -1.97 -5.07
C GLN A 110 -11.18 -2.64 -6.11
N LEU A 111 -10.40 -3.64 -5.70
CA LEU A 111 -9.46 -4.34 -6.58
C LEU A 111 -10.21 -5.25 -7.57
N PRO A 112 -9.98 -5.12 -8.90
CA PRO A 112 -10.65 -5.97 -9.88
C PRO A 112 -10.25 -7.44 -9.72
N ALA A 113 -11.10 -8.35 -10.21
CA ALA A 113 -10.91 -9.79 -10.02
C ALA A 113 -9.73 -10.37 -10.83
N SER A 114 -9.47 -9.85 -12.03
CA SER A 114 -8.48 -10.38 -12.97
C SER A 114 -7.68 -9.30 -13.72
N GLY A 115 -7.76 -8.05 -13.26
CA GLY A 115 -7.11 -6.88 -13.85
C GLY A 115 -8.13 -5.93 -14.47
N GLY A 116 -7.65 -4.83 -15.04
CA GLY A 116 -8.50 -3.87 -15.74
C GLY A 116 -8.69 -2.56 -15.00
N VAL A 117 -9.83 -1.91 -15.25
CA VAL A 117 -10.04 -0.51 -14.89
C VAL A 117 -10.47 -0.36 -13.43
N VAL A 118 -9.78 0.53 -12.72
CA VAL A 118 -10.11 1.03 -11.40
C VAL A 118 -10.63 2.45 -11.52
N ARG A 119 -11.66 2.80 -10.77
CA ARG A 119 -12.24 4.14 -10.72
C ARG A 119 -12.30 4.60 -9.28
N LEU A 120 -11.66 5.74 -8.99
CA LEU A 120 -11.65 6.39 -7.68
C LEU A 120 -12.40 7.71 -7.85
N ASP A 121 -13.68 7.68 -7.50
CA ASP A 121 -14.63 8.77 -7.64
C ASP A 121 -14.55 9.78 -6.49
N THR A 122 -13.95 9.39 -5.35
CA THR A 122 -13.84 10.24 -4.16
C THR A 122 -12.40 10.40 -3.68
N ALA A 123 -12.13 11.48 -2.95
CA ALA A 123 -10.85 11.71 -2.27
C ALA A 123 -10.54 10.59 -1.26
N GLU A 124 -11.56 10.07 -0.58
CA GLU A 124 -11.42 8.95 0.36
C GLU A 124 -10.93 7.69 -0.35
N GLN A 125 -11.48 7.36 -1.53
CA GLN A 125 -11.01 6.22 -2.32
C GLN A 125 -9.55 6.40 -2.76
N VAL A 126 -9.17 7.62 -3.16
CA VAL A 126 -7.77 7.95 -3.46
C VAL A 126 -6.89 7.73 -2.24
N GLU A 127 -7.29 8.21 -1.06
CA GLU A 127 -6.54 8.03 0.19
C GLU A 127 -6.39 6.54 0.52
N ILE A 128 -7.47 5.75 0.47
CA ILE A 128 -7.44 4.30 0.69
C ILE A 128 -6.41 3.62 -0.22
N TRP A 129 -6.40 3.98 -1.51
CA TRP A 129 -5.46 3.43 -2.48
C TRP A 129 -4.01 3.79 -2.19
N LEU A 130 -3.74 5.08 -1.95
CA LEU A 130 -2.38 5.54 -1.62
C LEU A 130 -1.88 4.88 -0.34
N HIS A 131 -2.75 4.77 0.65
CA HIS A 131 -2.50 4.14 1.93
C HIS A 131 -2.19 2.65 1.81
N ALA A 132 -3.02 1.88 1.10
CA ALA A 132 -2.78 0.45 0.90
C ALA A 132 -1.51 0.19 0.07
N LEU A 133 -1.25 0.99 -0.98
CA LEU A 133 -0.03 0.87 -1.78
C LEU A 133 1.23 1.27 -1.00
N TYR A 134 1.13 2.21 -0.07
CA TYR A 134 2.23 2.54 0.82
C TYR A 134 2.53 1.38 1.78
N ASP A 135 1.49 0.77 2.35
CA ASP A 135 1.64 -0.41 3.19
C ASP A 135 2.26 -1.57 2.38
N HIS A 136 1.84 -1.79 1.12
CA HIS A 136 2.49 -2.75 0.20
C HIS A 136 3.94 -2.39 -0.14
N HIS A 137 4.26 -1.11 -0.27
CA HIS A 137 5.63 -0.64 -0.50
C HIS A 137 6.53 -0.98 0.70
N LEU A 138 6.07 -0.71 1.92
CA LEU A 138 6.79 -1.03 3.15
C LEU A 138 6.94 -2.54 3.38
N LEU A 139 5.96 -3.33 2.95
CA LEU A 139 5.92 -4.79 3.13
C LEU A 139 6.34 -5.56 1.88
N ALA A 140 6.92 -4.89 0.88
CA ALA A 140 7.14 -5.44 -0.45
C ALA A 140 7.89 -6.78 -0.43
N HIS A 141 8.90 -6.93 0.43
CA HIS A 141 9.69 -8.15 0.54
C HIS A 141 8.91 -9.33 1.15
N GLU A 142 8.03 -9.07 2.11
CA GLU A 142 7.17 -10.10 2.71
C GLU A 142 6.13 -10.58 1.71
N ILE A 143 5.55 -9.65 0.94
CA ILE A 143 4.53 -9.94 -0.06
C ILE A 143 5.09 -10.81 -1.20
N VAL A 144 6.34 -10.56 -1.62
CA VAL A 144 7.00 -11.38 -2.64
C VAL A 144 7.71 -12.62 -2.07
N GLY A 145 7.67 -12.84 -0.75
CA GLY A 145 8.18 -14.04 -0.10
C GLY A 145 9.72 -14.15 -0.06
N LYS A 146 10.45 -13.03 -0.02
CA LYS A 146 11.92 -13.07 0.09
C LYS A 146 12.35 -13.41 1.53
N PRO A 147 13.35 -14.30 1.73
CA PRO A 147 13.89 -14.63 3.04
C PRO A 147 14.44 -13.39 3.77
N LEU A 148 14.25 -13.32 5.09
CA LEU A 148 14.69 -12.20 5.96
C LEU A 148 16.21 -11.97 5.91
N ASP A 149 16.97 -13.02 5.62
CA ASP A 149 18.42 -13.08 5.47
C ASP A 149 18.93 -12.57 4.10
N GLU A 150 18.03 -12.34 3.15
CA GLU A 150 18.31 -11.70 1.86
C GLU A 150 17.78 -10.24 1.79
N LEU A 151 17.33 -9.70 2.92
CA LEU A 151 16.90 -8.30 3.00
C LEU A 151 18.14 -7.38 3.04
N PRO A 152 18.21 -6.35 2.20
CA PRO A 152 19.24 -5.33 2.33
C PRO A 152 19.16 -4.64 3.70
N GLU A 153 20.32 -4.22 4.23
CA GLU A 153 20.43 -3.52 5.53
C GLU A 153 19.63 -2.20 5.55
N GLU A 154 19.37 -1.63 4.38
CA GLU A 154 18.43 -0.52 4.17
C GLU A 154 17.22 -1.00 3.36
N PRO A 155 15.99 -0.58 3.70
CA PRO A 155 14.76 -0.96 2.98
C PRO A 155 14.64 -0.32 1.59
N ASP A 156 15.75 0.19 1.04
CA ASP A 156 15.77 0.99 -0.16
C ASP A 156 15.53 0.13 -1.41
N GLY A 157 14.39 0.37 -2.06
CA GLY A 157 14.23 0.44 -3.52
C GLY A 157 14.43 -0.81 -4.38
N ASP A 158 15.09 -1.86 -3.90
CA ASP A 158 15.58 -2.94 -4.77
C ASP A 158 14.53 -4.04 -5.03
N CYS A 159 13.40 -4.00 -4.31
CA CYS A 159 12.27 -4.87 -4.61
C CYS A 159 11.42 -4.27 -5.74
N ALA A 160 11.27 -5.01 -6.86
CA ALA A 160 10.45 -4.58 -7.99
C ALA A 160 9.00 -4.22 -7.59
N MET A 161 8.44 -4.90 -6.58
CA MET A 161 7.14 -4.57 -5.99
C MET A 161 7.14 -3.21 -5.29
N SER A 162 8.19 -2.92 -4.52
CA SER A 162 8.37 -1.63 -3.81
C SER A 162 8.41 -0.46 -4.79
N MET A 163 9.23 -0.60 -5.84
CA MET A 163 9.33 0.36 -6.95
C MET A 163 8.00 0.55 -7.67
N TRP A 164 7.29 -0.55 -7.95
CA TRP A 164 5.99 -0.47 -8.60
C TRP A 164 4.96 0.27 -7.75
N CYS A 165 4.89 -0.03 -6.44
CA CYS A 165 3.99 0.65 -5.51
C CYS A 165 4.31 2.15 -5.45
N GLN A 166 5.59 2.52 -5.32
CA GLN A 166 6.02 3.93 -5.30
C GLN A 166 5.62 4.67 -6.59
N HIS A 167 5.90 4.07 -7.75
CA HIS A 167 5.56 4.66 -9.04
C HIS A 167 4.03 4.81 -9.21
N THR A 168 3.28 3.80 -8.80
CA THR A 168 1.81 3.79 -8.85
C THR A 168 1.21 4.87 -7.94
N MET A 169 1.71 5.00 -6.71
CA MET A 169 1.29 6.07 -5.79
C MET A 169 1.54 7.46 -6.36
N SER A 170 2.72 7.70 -6.96
CA SER A 170 3.05 8.99 -7.58
C SER A 170 2.07 9.35 -8.70
N LYS A 171 1.73 8.37 -9.55
CA LYS A 171 0.75 8.55 -10.63
C LYS A 171 -0.65 8.84 -10.11
N ILE A 172 -1.11 8.11 -9.09
CA ILE A 172 -2.41 8.35 -8.45
C ILE A 172 -2.44 9.75 -7.84
N GLY A 173 -1.41 10.15 -7.11
CA GLY A 173 -1.30 11.49 -6.51
C GLY A 173 -1.38 12.60 -7.55
N ALA A 174 -0.62 12.47 -8.64
CA ALA A 174 -0.65 13.43 -9.75
C ALA A 174 -2.03 13.49 -10.45
N ALA A 175 -2.72 12.35 -10.60
CA ALA A 175 -4.07 12.33 -11.13
C ALA A 175 -5.07 12.98 -10.15
N ALA A 176 -4.98 12.68 -8.86
CA ALA A 176 -5.84 13.26 -7.84
C ALA A 176 -5.68 14.78 -7.74
N ASP A 177 -4.47 15.30 -7.88
CA ASP A 177 -4.22 16.75 -7.92
C ASP A 177 -4.89 17.43 -9.12
N ARG A 178 -4.90 16.77 -10.29
CA ARG A 178 -5.59 17.27 -11.49
C ARG A 178 -7.11 17.13 -11.41
N ALA A 179 -7.62 16.17 -10.64
CA ALA A 179 -9.05 15.95 -10.45
C ALA A 179 -9.70 16.97 -9.47
N LYS A 180 -8.89 17.68 -8.67
CA LYS A 180 -9.36 18.71 -7.75
C LYS A 180 -10.06 19.85 -8.52
N PRO A 181 -11.19 20.38 -8.02
CA PRO A 181 -11.79 21.56 -8.61
C PRO A 181 -10.82 22.75 -8.55
N PRO A 182 -10.85 23.67 -9.55
CA PRO A 182 -10.01 24.85 -9.54
C PRO A 182 -10.24 25.65 -8.26
N ARG A 183 -9.16 26.05 -7.59
CA ARG A 183 -9.23 26.93 -6.42
C ARG A 183 -9.82 28.26 -6.87
N GLY A 184 -11.05 28.56 -6.44
CA GLY A 184 -11.69 29.85 -6.63
C GLY A 184 -11.06 30.95 -5.78
#